data_AF-A0A835GRA9-F1
#
_entry.id   AF-A0A835GRA9-F1
#
_cell.length_a   1.000
_cell.length_b   1.000
_cell.length_c   1.000
_cell.angle_alpha   90.00
_cell.angle_beta   90.00
_cell.angle_gamma   90.00
#
_symmetry.space_group_name_H-M   'P 1'
#
loop_
_entity.id
_entity.type
_entity.pdbx_description
1 polymer ?
#
loop_
_entity_poly.entity_id
_entity_poly.type
_entity_poly.pdbx_seq_one_letter_code
_entity_poly.pdbx_strand_id
1 'polypeptide(L)'
;MDMTKDLLVKKSKWCWYPFARAFLRATDASDLTCIWLPEFPAFLLRVLYLIYEITIVNKCELTRPKSLRTILCIGSGGHTTELLRLVKNLNTKKYQPRVYILADNDVSSEVKIHETEMERNDYTLSRIPRSRNREMK
;
A
#
# COMPACT_ATOMS: atom_id res chain seq x y z
N MET A 1 -25.26 3.23 -61.15
CA MET A 1 -26.71 3.45 -61.24
C MET A 1 -27.34 2.14 -60.84
N ASP A 2 -28.14 2.18 -59.78
CA ASP A 2 -29.00 1.15 -59.20
C ASP A 2 -28.56 -0.32 -59.22
N MET A 3 -28.38 -0.86 -58.02
CA MET A 3 -28.24 -2.30 -57.77
C MET A 3 -29.16 -2.69 -56.61
N THR A 4 -30.46 -2.49 -56.83
CA THR A 4 -31.48 -3.19 -56.05
C THR A 4 -31.62 -4.59 -56.64
N LYS A 5 -31.62 -5.61 -55.77
CA LYS A 5 -32.09 -6.99 -56.00
C LYS A 5 -31.06 -7.92 -56.67
N ASP A 6 -30.74 -8.98 -55.94
CA ASP A 6 -30.43 -10.34 -56.43
C ASP A 6 -29.24 -11.03 -55.76
N LEU A 7 -29.26 -11.07 -54.43
CA LEU A 7 -28.78 -12.26 -53.71
C LEU A 7 -29.84 -12.71 -52.72
N LEU A 8 -30.98 -13.09 -53.31
CA LEU A 8 -31.81 -14.17 -52.78
C LEU A 8 -30.95 -15.43 -52.64
N VAL A 9 -31.44 -16.33 -51.79
CA VAL A 9 -31.11 -17.76 -51.72
C VAL A 9 -30.02 -18.13 -50.69
N LYS A 10 -30.51 -18.30 -49.45
CA LYS A 10 -30.47 -19.61 -48.76
C LYS A 10 -29.10 -20.08 -48.25
N LYS A 11 -28.74 -19.65 -47.04
CA LYS A 11 -28.07 -20.51 -46.04
C LYS A 11 -28.58 -20.13 -44.65
N SER A 12 -29.76 -20.60 -44.25
CA SER A 12 -29.91 -21.81 -43.41
C SER A 12 -28.83 -21.97 -42.33
N LYS A 13 -29.27 -21.69 -41.10
CA LYS A 13 -28.90 -22.39 -39.86
C LYS A 13 -27.43 -22.34 -39.44
N TRP A 14 -27.07 -21.29 -38.72
CA TRP A 14 -26.22 -21.46 -37.54
C TRP A 14 -26.85 -20.69 -36.38
N CYS A 15 -27.25 -21.48 -35.39
CA CYS A 15 -27.98 -21.09 -34.19
C CYS A 15 -27.06 -20.20 -33.35
N TRP A 16 -27.26 -18.88 -33.43
CA TRP A 16 -26.70 -17.95 -32.46
C TRP A 16 -27.42 -18.15 -31.14
N TYR A 17 -26.64 -18.48 -30.10
CA TYR A 17 -26.90 -18.34 -28.66
C TYR A 17 -28.36 -18.53 -28.16
N PRO A 18 -28.62 -19.47 -27.24
CA PRO A 18 -29.93 -19.59 -26.58
C PRO A 18 -30.34 -18.30 -25.82
N PHE A 19 -29.41 -17.37 -25.61
CA PHE A 19 -29.64 -16.09 -24.95
C PHE A 19 -30.50 -15.09 -25.75
N ALA A 20 -30.36 -15.06 -27.08
CA ALA A 20 -31.05 -14.05 -27.91
C ALA A 20 -32.53 -14.36 -28.15
N ARG A 21 -32.96 -15.62 -27.95
CA ARG A 21 -34.34 -16.04 -28.21
C ARG A 21 -35.29 -15.82 -27.03
N ALA A 22 -34.76 -15.72 -25.81
CA ALA A 22 -35.53 -15.33 -24.64
C ALA A 22 -35.87 -13.82 -24.66
N PHE A 23 -34.96 -12.99 -25.18
CA PHE A 23 -35.13 -11.54 -25.23
C PHE A 23 -36.24 -11.09 -26.21
N LEU A 24 -36.44 -11.81 -27.32
CA LEU A 24 -37.45 -11.48 -28.34
C LEU A 24 -38.87 -11.98 -28.04
N ARG A 25 -39.08 -12.65 -26.90
CA ARG A 25 -40.40 -13.18 -26.49
C ARG A 25 -40.88 -12.66 -25.13
N ALA A 26 -40.17 -11.71 -24.55
CA ALA A 26 -40.60 -11.03 -23.32
C ALA A 26 -41.52 -9.85 -23.70
N THR A 27 -42.83 -10.10 -23.72
CA THR A 27 -43.87 -9.06 -23.86
C THR A 27 -44.59 -8.82 -22.53
N ASP A 28 -43.91 -9.02 -21.39
CA ASP A 28 -44.48 -8.67 -20.09
C ASP A 28 -43.40 -8.34 -19.06
N ALA A 29 -43.70 -7.34 -18.21
CA ALA A 29 -42.74 -6.77 -17.25
C ALA A 29 -42.36 -7.74 -16.11
N SER A 30 -43.12 -8.83 -15.96
CA SER A 30 -42.97 -9.87 -14.93
C SER A 30 -41.90 -10.92 -15.23
N ASP A 31 -41.44 -11.07 -16.48
CA ASP A 31 -40.43 -12.07 -16.85
C ASP A 31 -39.00 -11.55 -16.65
N LEU A 32 -38.79 -10.23 -16.80
CA LEU A 32 -37.49 -9.61 -16.56
C LEU A 32 -37.13 -9.59 -15.07
N THR A 33 -38.10 -9.48 -14.17
CA THR A 33 -37.85 -9.50 -12.72
C THR A 33 -37.34 -10.86 -12.26
N CYS A 34 -37.85 -11.96 -12.82
CA CYS A 34 -37.47 -13.34 -12.49
C CYS A 34 -36.00 -13.68 -12.81
N ILE A 35 -35.41 -13.03 -13.82
CA ILE A 35 -34.03 -13.27 -14.25
C ILE A 35 -33.03 -12.51 -13.37
N TRP A 36 -33.37 -11.31 -12.93
CA TRP A 36 -32.51 -10.49 -12.05
C TRP A 36 -32.66 -10.81 -10.55
N LEU A 37 -33.70 -11.58 -10.20
CA LEU A 37 -34.08 -11.92 -8.82
C LEU A 37 -33.02 -12.70 -8.01
N PRO A 38 -32.26 -13.68 -8.58
CA PRO A 38 -31.21 -14.40 -7.84
C PRO A 38 -29.78 -13.87 -8.09
N GLU A 39 -29.54 -13.20 -9.21
CA GLU A 39 -28.20 -12.71 -9.58
C GLU A 39 -27.76 -11.53 -8.70
N PHE A 40 -28.69 -10.61 -8.41
CA PHE A 40 -28.44 -9.45 -7.57
C PHE A 40 -28.10 -9.82 -6.10
N PRO A 41 -28.86 -10.70 -5.40
CA PRO A 41 -28.52 -11.09 -4.04
C PRO A 41 -27.24 -11.92 -3.94
N ALA A 42 -26.92 -12.75 -4.95
CA ALA A 42 -25.65 -13.49 -4.96
C ALA A 42 -24.44 -12.54 -5.06
N PHE A 43 -24.52 -11.53 -5.94
CA PHE A 43 -23.51 -10.49 -6.04
C PHE A 43 -23.40 -9.68 -4.75
N LEU A 44 -24.53 -9.26 -4.19
CA LEU A 44 -24.57 -8.49 -2.94
C LEU A 44 -23.96 -9.30 -1.78
N LEU A 45 -24.27 -10.58 -1.65
CA LEU A 45 -23.73 -11.47 -0.63
C LEU A 45 -22.22 -11.69 -0.79
N ARG A 46 -21.73 -11.82 -2.03
CA ARG A 46 -20.29 -11.90 -2.34
C ARG A 46 -19.57 -10.62 -1.95
N VAL A 47 -20.13 -9.45 -2.26
CA VAL A 47 -19.58 -8.14 -1.89
C VAL A 47 -19.58 -7.97 -0.36
N LEU A 48 -20.67 -8.33 0.31
CA LEU A 48 -20.76 -8.29 1.78
C LEU A 48 -19.76 -9.23 2.45
N TYR A 49 -19.55 -10.43 1.91
CA TYR A 49 -18.53 -11.37 2.40
C TYR A 49 -17.11 -10.79 2.25
N LEU A 50 -16.80 -10.17 1.10
CA LEU A 50 -15.51 -9.51 0.91
C LEU A 50 -15.32 -8.29 1.82
N ILE A 51 -16.37 -7.50 2.05
CA ILE A 51 -16.34 -6.39 3.01
C ILE A 51 -16.15 -6.94 4.43
N TYR A 52 -16.80 -8.04 4.79
CA TYR A 52 -16.62 -8.69 6.10
C TYR A 52 -15.17 -9.16 6.29
N GLU A 53 -14.61 -9.89 5.33
CA GLU A 53 -13.20 -10.31 5.32
C GLU A 53 -12.27 -9.10 5.44
N ILE A 54 -12.43 -8.09 4.59
CA ILE A 54 -11.54 -6.92 4.61
C ILE A 54 -11.67 -6.12 5.91
N THR A 55 -12.87 -5.94 6.44
CA THR A 55 -13.11 -5.04 7.58
C THR A 55 -12.90 -5.73 8.93
N ILE A 56 -13.19 -7.03 9.03
CA ILE A 56 -13.05 -7.81 10.28
C ILE A 56 -11.73 -8.56 10.33
N VAL A 57 -11.29 -9.20 9.24
CA VAL A 57 -10.04 -9.99 9.21
C VAL A 57 -8.84 -9.06 9.04
N ASN A 58 -8.90 -8.04 8.18
CA ASN A 58 -7.91 -6.96 8.20
C ASN A 58 -8.24 -5.90 9.25
N LYS A 59 -8.65 -6.33 10.45
CA LYS A 59 -8.27 -5.60 11.66
C LYS A 59 -6.75 -5.75 11.82
N CYS A 60 -6.02 -5.10 10.93
CA CYS A 60 -4.74 -4.55 11.27
C CYS A 60 -5.04 -3.59 12.40
N GLU A 61 -5.07 -4.09 13.63
CA GLU A 61 -4.85 -3.26 14.79
C GLU A 61 -3.51 -2.60 14.51
N LEU A 62 -3.59 -1.37 13.97
CA LEU A 62 -2.56 -0.37 14.16
C LEU A 62 -2.60 -0.07 15.66
N THR A 63 -2.19 -1.05 16.47
CA THR A 63 -1.91 -0.89 17.88
C THR A 63 -0.85 0.19 17.87
N ARG A 64 -1.25 1.44 18.06
CA ARG A 64 -0.30 2.56 18.11
C ARG A 64 0.59 2.23 19.29
N PRO A 65 1.84 1.77 19.06
CA PRO A 65 2.67 1.44 20.18
C PRO A 65 2.91 2.75 20.93
N LYS A 66 2.84 2.70 22.25
CA LYS A 66 3.04 3.89 23.11
C LYS A 66 4.39 4.56 22.79
N SER A 67 5.38 3.77 22.38
CA SER A 67 6.64 4.24 21.82
C SER A 67 7.04 3.44 20.56
N LEU A 68 7.63 4.14 19.59
CA LEU A 68 8.19 3.61 18.36
C LEU A 68 9.71 3.50 18.53
N ARG A 69 10.27 2.31 18.29
CA ARG A 69 11.72 2.10 18.23
C ARG A 69 12.25 2.80 16.98
N THR A 70 13.25 3.67 17.15
CA THR A 70 13.81 4.44 16.04
C THR A 70 15.30 4.18 15.95
N ILE A 71 15.75 3.84 14.73
CA ILE A 71 17.16 3.66 14.40
C ILE A 71 17.59 4.81 13.50
N LEU A 72 18.71 5.43 13.81
CA LEU A 72 19.26 6.56 13.10
C LEU A 72 20.66 6.22 12.62
N CYS A 73 20.77 6.00 11.32
CA CYS A 73 22.06 5.76 10.68
C CYS A 73 22.69 7.11 10.33
N ILE A 74 23.82 7.40 10.95
CA ILE A 74 24.55 8.66 10.85
C ILE A 74 25.92 8.41 10.21
N GLY A 75 26.36 9.30 9.34
CA GLY A 75 27.69 9.28 8.74
C GLY A 75 28.28 10.68 8.54
N SER A 76 29.47 10.79 7.96
CA SER A 76 30.16 12.08 7.76
C SER A 76 29.57 13.00 6.66
N GLY A 77 28.34 12.77 6.19
CA GLY A 77 27.76 13.44 5.01
C GLY A 77 26.82 14.61 5.32
N GLY A 78 26.47 15.40 4.30
CA GLY A 78 25.53 16.54 4.44
C GLY A 78 24.16 16.15 5.00
N HIS A 79 23.63 14.99 4.58
CA HIS A 79 22.36 14.44 5.04
C HIS A 79 22.29 14.17 6.55
N THR A 80 23.44 13.94 7.20
CA THR A 80 23.48 13.72 8.64
C THR A 80 23.07 14.98 9.41
N THR A 81 23.43 16.16 8.90
CA THR A 81 23.05 17.43 9.54
C THR A 81 21.55 17.67 9.41
N GLU A 82 20.97 17.33 8.26
CA GLU A 82 19.52 17.41 8.03
C GLU A 82 18.76 16.44 8.95
N LEU A 83 19.26 15.22 9.08
CA LEU A 83 18.70 14.21 9.99
C LEU A 83 18.75 14.68 11.45
N LEU A 84 19.89 15.17 11.93
CA LEU A 84 20.02 15.67 13.31
C LEU A 84 19.09 16.86 13.59
N ARG A 85 18.90 17.76 12.62
CA ARG A 85 17.92 18.86 12.73
C ARG A 85 16.48 18.36 12.85
N LEU A 86 16.11 17.30 12.14
CA LEU A 86 14.79 16.67 12.27
C LEU A 86 14.61 16.05 13.65
N VAL A 87 15.64 15.35 14.15
CA VAL A 87 15.63 14.65 15.43
C VAL A 87 15.52 15.60 16.61
N LYS A 88 16.15 16.77 16.52
CA LYS A 88 16.01 17.83 17.53
C LYS A 88 14.54 18.21 17.77
N ASN A 89 13.74 18.24 16.71
CA ASN A 89 12.31 18.59 16.76
C ASN A 89 11.38 17.37 16.92
N LEU A 90 11.91 16.16 16.95
CA LEU A 90 11.14 14.92 17.05
C LEU A 90 10.67 14.69 18.49
N ASN A 91 9.45 14.17 18.68
CA ASN A 91 8.90 13.87 20.00
C ASN A 91 9.59 12.64 20.64
N THR A 92 10.53 12.88 21.54
CA THR A 92 11.34 11.84 22.20
C THR A 92 10.55 10.78 22.94
N LYS A 93 9.44 11.15 23.59
CA LYS A 93 8.61 10.20 24.34
C LYS A 93 7.91 9.19 23.43
N LYS A 94 7.59 9.61 22.20
CA LYS A 94 6.95 8.76 21.20
C LYS A 94 7.97 7.91 20.43
N TYR A 95 9.19 8.38 20.28
CA TYR A 95 10.24 7.70 19.50
C TYR A 95 11.37 7.25 20.43
N GLN A 96 11.10 6.21 21.22
CA GLN A 96 12.03 5.62 22.18
C GLN A 96 11.93 4.08 22.15
N PRO A 97 13.06 3.36 22.27
CA PRO A 97 14.46 3.83 22.31
C PRO A 97 14.96 4.41 20.98
N ARG A 98 15.88 5.38 21.07
CA ARG A 98 16.62 5.96 19.93
C ARG A 98 18.01 5.31 19.85
N VAL A 99 18.28 4.61 18.77
CA VAL A 99 19.57 3.95 18.55
C VAL A 99 20.29 4.67 17.41
N TYR A 100 21.43 5.28 17.74
CA TYR A 100 22.32 5.91 16.79
C TYR A 100 23.35 4.90 16.30
N ILE A 101 23.38 4.67 15.00
CA ILE A 101 24.37 3.83 14.33
C ILE A 101 25.31 4.76 13.58
N LEU A 102 26.59 4.70 13.92
CA LEU A 102 27.62 5.55 13.32
C LEU A 102 28.81 4.73 12.86
N ALA A 103 29.55 5.26 11.90
CA ALA A 103 30.75 4.60 11.40
C ALA A 103 31.91 4.71 12.41
N ASP A 104 32.75 3.67 12.49
CA ASP A 104 33.90 3.62 13.42
C ASP A 104 34.83 4.84 13.33
N ASN A 105 35.03 5.38 12.12
CA ASN A 105 35.96 6.50 11.88
C ASN A 105 35.28 7.90 11.90
N ASP A 106 33.96 7.99 12.12
CA ASP A 106 33.22 9.26 11.99
C ASP A 106 33.10 10.00 13.35
N VAL A 107 34.24 10.37 13.94
CA VAL A 107 34.33 11.08 15.25
C VAL A 107 33.55 12.40 15.24
N SER A 108 33.55 13.12 14.10
CA SER A 108 32.81 14.39 13.96
C SER A 108 31.29 14.23 14.11
N SER A 109 30.76 13.05 13.79
CA SER A 109 29.32 12.78 13.89
C SER A 109 28.91 12.40 15.30
N GLU A 110 29.80 11.75 16.06
CA GLU A 110 29.59 11.44 17.48
C GLU A 110 29.47 12.72 18.32
N VAL A 111 30.36 13.69 18.10
CA VAL A 111 30.29 15.00 18.78
C VAL A 111 28.94 15.70 18.50
N LYS A 112 28.49 15.70 17.24
CA LYS A 112 27.21 16.32 16.86
C LYS A 112 25.99 15.64 17.49
N ILE A 113 26.03 14.31 17.67
CA ILE A 113 24.96 13.58 18.36
C ILE A 113 24.94 13.99 19.84
N HIS A 114 26.10 14.02 20.50
CA HIS A 114 26.21 14.47 21.87
C HIS A 114 25.69 15.90 22.04
N GLU A 115 26.05 16.84 21.17
CA GLU A 115 25.54 18.21 21.16
C GLU A 115 24.02 18.28 20.97
N THR A 116 23.47 17.41 20.13
CA THR A 116 22.02 17.40 19.83
C THR A 116 21.21 16.79 20.97
N GLU A 117 21.76 15.82 21.70
CA GLU A 117 21.11 15.08 22.78
C GLU A 117 21.66 15.48 24.17
N MET A 118 22.38 16.60 24.35
CA MET A 118 22.96 17.01 25.65
C MET A 118 21.94 17.04 26.80
N GLU A 119 20.68 17.32 26.49
CA GLU A 119 19.58 17.40 27.47
C GLU A 119 18.90 16.04 27.74
N ARG A 120 19.35 14.94 27.10
CA ARG A 120 18.62 13.67 27.00
C ARG A 120 19.58 12.48 27.16
N ASN A 121 19.31 11.60 28.12
CA ASN A 121 20.16 10.43 28.42
C ASN A 121 19.59 9.09 27.93
N ASP A 122 18.55 9.10 27.09
CA ASP A 122 17.79 7.92 26.69
C ASP A 122 18.13 7.36 25.30
N TYR A 123 19.37 7.60 24.83
CA TYR A 123 19.86 7.10 23.54
C TYR A 123 20.97 6.06 23.70
N THR A 124 21.07 5.19 22.69
CA THR A 124 22.15 4.19 22.59
C THR A 124 22.96 4.44 21.34
N LEU A 125 24.28 4.29 21.44
CA LEU A 125 25.21 4.53 20.35
C LEU A 125 25.89 3.21 19.98
N SER A 126 25.84 2.84 18.70
CA SER A 126 26.43 1.63 18.14
C SER A 126 27.34 2.02 16.98
N ARG A 127 28.56 1.48 16.98
CA ARG A 127 29.51 1.73 15.90
C ARG A 127 29.53 0.55 14.92
N ILE A 128 29.59 0.86 13.63
CA ILE A 128 29.69 -0.13 12.55
C ILE A 128 30.89 0.17 11.64
N PRO A 129 31.56 -0.87 11.13
CA PRO A 129 32.67 -0.69 10.20
C PRO A 129 32.16 -0.13 8.87
N ARG A 130 32.91 0.83 8.30
CA ARG A 130 32.63 1.32 6.95
C ARG A 130 33.05 0.28 5.92
N SER A 131 32.19 0.07 4.92
CA SER A 131 32.51 -0.76 3.74
C SER A 131 33.77 -0.29 2.98
N ARG A 132 34.16 0.99 3.11
CA ARG A 132 35.34 1.56 2.47
C ARG A 132 36.20 2.22 3.54
N ASN A 133 37.43 1.74 3.73
CA ASN A 133 38.41 2.42 4.57
C ASN A 133 38.90 3.67 3.82
N ARG A 134 38.60 4.85 4.33
CA ARG A 134 39.37 6.05 3.99
C ARG A 134 40.17 6.39 5.23
N GLU A 135 41.40 5.93 5.26
CA GLU A 135 42.41 6.51 6.14
C GLU A 135 42.52 7.99 5.77
N MET A 136 42.12 8.87 6.68
CA MET A 136 42.62 10.24 6.63
C MET A 136 44.07 10.17 7.09
N LYS A 137 44.97 10.32 6.13
CA LYS A 137 46.41 10.45 6.34
C LYS A 137 46.76 11.88 6.71
#